data_AF-A0A4Q7YK01-F1
#
_entry.id   AF-A0A4Q7YK01-F1
#
_cell.length_a   1.000
_cell.length_b   1.000
_cell.length_c   1.000
_cell.angle_alpha   90.00
_cell.angle_beta   90.00
_cell.angle_gamma   90.00
#
_symmetry.space_group_name_H-M   'P 1'
#
loop_
_entity.id
_entity.type
_entity.pdbx_description
1 polymer ?
#
loop_
_entity_poly.entity_id
_entity_poly.type
_entity_poly.pdbx_seq_one_letter_code
_entity_poly.pdbx_strand_id
1 'polypeptide(L)'
;MRINIYFVSSHTDAVELVRRERLGLIPKSLRDHPRIKAAGAQLFVSVYDPSKADRSLAETLLEDTTNQAIVLLLDEAVGHVAQDVASACFVAEVEFFSHPKSNYKNYFASKLTKVLKTLLNFLDIIEDGANAQVMLLPFRNFNAKQLRDLKELCRKETQSDNFINQVVSLIEALKGRRRPHRKSNYPEQYFADDDEKLFKYGLERHAVLATGTPHNSICVLTGNFRFGKRIAIDRHYNVTKEHGKGTQIGGNFPDCHDDIHVITTRTHLNLFCNDYQA
;
A
#
# COMPACT_ATOMS: atom_id res chain seq x y z
N MET A 1 17.40 4.32 1.33
CA MET A 1 16.09 3.72 0.98
C MET A 1 16.11 3.09 -0.41
N ARG A 2 15.87 1.78 -0.60
CA ARG A 2 15.77 1.21 -1.96
C ARG A 2 14.36 1.40 -2.55
N ILE A 3 14.25 2.12 -3.67
CA ILE A 3 13.00 2.35 -4.40
C ILE A 3 13.08 1.66 -5.76
N ASN A 4 12.20 0.69 -6.01
CA ASN A 4 12.10 0.05 -7.33
C ASN A 4 10.86 0.55 -8.07
N ILE A 5 11.07 0.98 -9.31
CA ILE A 5 10.04 1.51 -10.19
C ILE A 5 9.81 0.46 -11.27
N TYR A 6 8.67 -0.21 -11.22
CA TYR A 6 8.26 -1.16 -12.23
C TYR A 6 7.41 -0.46 -13.27
N PHE A 7 7.88 -0.46 -14.51
CA PHE A 7 7.04 -0.14 -15.66
C PHE A 7 6.28 -1.38 -16.08
N VAL A 8 4.95 -1.32 -16.01
CA VAL A 8 4.03 -2.42 -16.32
C VAL A 8 3.32 -2.10 -17.63
N SER A 9 3.68 -2.78 -18.71
CA SER A 9 3.13 -2.51 -20.05
C SER A 9 3.42 -3.66 -21.03
N SER A 10 2.55 -3.83 -22.01
CA SER A 10 2.80 -4.67 -23.19
C SER A 10 3.05 -3.85 -24.48
N HIS A 11 3.21 -2.53 -24.36
CA HIS A 11 3.56 -1.67 -25.47
C HIS A 11 5.05 -1.85 -25.84
N THR A 12 5.31 -2.60 -26.91
CA THR A 12 6.66 -3.02 -27.32
C THR A 12 7.69 -1.89 -27.34
N ASP A 13 7.43 -0.77 -28.04
CA ASP A 13 8.42 0.32 -28.13
C ASP A 13 8.73 0.99 -26.78
N ALA A 14 7.71 1.15 -25.92
CA ALA A 14 7.87 1.75 -24.60
C ALA A 14 8.65 0.81 -23.68
N VAL A 15 8.33 -0.49 -23.71
CA VAL A 15 9.05 -1.54 -22.98
C VAL A 15 10.52 -1.59 -23.39
N GLU A 16 10.82 -1.56 -24.69
CA GLU A 16 12.20 -1.55 -25.20
C GLU A 16 12.97 -0.29 -24.79
N LEU A 17 12.33 0.88 -24.86
CA LEU A 17 12.91 2.13 -24.38
C LEU A 17 13.30 2.03 -22.91
N VAL A 18 12.40 1.56 -22.04
CA VAL A 18 12.67 1.44 -20.59
C VAL A 18 13.76 0.42 -20.30
N ARG A 19 13.77 -0.72 -21.00
CA ARG A 19 14.83 -1.75 -20.86
C ARG A 19 16.21 -1.21 -21.25
N ARG A 20 16.28 -0.40 -22.31
CA ARG A 20 17.52 0.20 -22.81
C ARG A 20 18.02 1.32 -21.92
N GLU A 21 17.17 2.28 -21.60
CA GLU A 21 17.59 3.52 -20.92
C GLU A 21 17.62 3.36 -19.40
N ARG A 22 16.72 2.54 -18.81
CA ARG A 22 16.60 2.30 -17.35
C ARG A 22 16.68 3.61 -16.54
N LEU A 23 17.73 3.77 -15.74
CA LEU A 23 17.99 4.96 -14.93
C LEU A 23 18.25 6.23 -15.75
N GLY A 24 18.61 6.09 -17.03
CA GLY A 24 18.73 7.19 -17.99
C GLY A 24 17.40 7.91 -18.27
N LEU A 25 16.25 7.28 -17.96
CA LEU A 25 14.95 7.93 -18.00
C LEU A 25 14.69 8.85 -16.80
N ILE A 26 15.45 8.69 -15.71
CA ILE A 26 15.32 9.53 -14.52
C ILE A 26 16.22 10.76 -14.69
N PRO A 27 15.66 11.97 -14.75
CA PRO A 27 16.45 13.19 -14.89
C PRO A 27 17.53 13.29 -13.82
N LYS A 28 18.72 13.77 -14.21
CA LYS A 28 19.84 13.97 -13.27
C LYS A 28 19.43 14.87 -12.11
N SER A 29 18.67 15.93 -12.37
CA SER A 29 18.12 16.84 -11.34
C SER A 29 17.30 16.12 -10.27
N LEU A 30 16.64 15.01 -10.62
CA LEU A 30 15.86 14.21 -9.69
C LEU A 30 16.76 13.21 -8.93
N ARG A 31 17.67 12.52 -9.64
CA ARG A 31 18.66 11.63 -8.98
C ARG A 31 19.53 12.39 -7.97
N ASP A 32 19.85 13.65 -8.28
CA ASP A 32 20.63 14.53 -7.43
C ASP A 32 19.79 15.35 -6.44
N HIS A 33 18.47 15.16 -6.41
CA HIS A 33 17.57 15.96 -5.60
C HIS A 33 17.92 15.83 -4.10
N PRO A 34 17.99 16.93 -3.32
CA PRO A 34 18.40 16.90 -1.92
C PRO A 34 17.63 15.89 -1.07
N ARG A 35 16.31 15.75 -1.27
CA ARG A 35 15.49 14.77 -0.54
C ARG A 35 15.80 13.31 -0.90
N ILE A 36 16.11 13.03 -2.17
CA ILE A 36 16.52 11.69 -2.61
C ILE A 36 17.87 11.33 -1.97
N LYS A 37 18.81 12.29 -1.95
CA LYS A 37 20.11 12.13 -1.29
C LYS A 37 19.97 11.99 0.23
N ALA A 38 19.17 12.83 0.88
CA ALA A 38 18.94 12.80 2.33
C ALA A 38 18.29 11.49 2.78
N ALA A 39 17.35 10.96 2.00
CA ALA A 39 16.76 9.64 2.24
C ALA A 39 17.71 8.46 1.93
N GLY A 40 18.93 8.75 1.45
CA GLY A 40 19.87 7.75 0.92
C GLY A 40 19.20 6.86 -0.13
N ALA A 41 18.32 7.44 -0.96
CA ALA A 41 17.45 6.66 -1.82
C ALA A 41 18.20 6.15 -3.05
N GLN A 42 18.15 4.83 -3.26
CA GLN A 42 18.69 4.17 -4.45
C GLN A 42 17.53 3.80 -5.36
N LEU A 43 17.55 4.32 -6.59
CA LEU A 43 16.48 4.12 -7.57
C LEU A 43 16.83 2.96 -8.49
N PHE A 44 15.84 2.12 -8.77
CA PHE A 44 15.90 1.02 -9.73
C PHE A 44 14.72 1.13 -10.69
N VAL A 45 14.93 0.76 -11.94
CA VAL A 45 13.88 0.74 -12.97
C VAL A 45 13.84 -0.66 -13.56
N SER A 46 12.69 -1.29 -13.42
CA SER A 46 12.41 -2.65 -13.86
C SER A 46 11.22 -2.63 -14.82
N VAL A 47 11.08 -3.66 -15.65
CA VAL A 47 9.95 -3.79 -16.58
C VAL A 47 9.25 -5.10 -16.35
N TYR A 48 7.93 -5.05 -16.26
CA TYR A 48 7.06 -6.22 -16.28
C TYR A 48 6.17 -6.13 -17.52
N ASP A 49 6.29 -7.10 -18.41
CA ASP A 49 5.47 -7.20 -19.62
C ASP A 49 4.51 -8.39 -19.44
N PRO A 50 3.22 -8.17 -19.15
CA PRO A 50 2.29 -9.25 -18.87
C PRO A 50 2.13 -10.23 -20.04
N SER A 51 2.42 -9.80 -21.28
CA SER A 51 2.35 -10.67 -22.46
C SER A 51 3.52 -11.65 -22.59
N LYS A 52 4.60 -11.43 -21.83
CA LYS A 52 5.85 -12.22 -21.89
C LYS A 52 6.29 -12.77 -20.53
N ALA A 53 5.61 -12.40 -19.45
CA ALA A 53 5.97 -12.81 -18.10
C ALA A 53 5.67 -14.30 -17.89
N ASP A 54 6.62 -14.98 -17.25
CA ASP A 54 6.49 -16.38 -16.80
C ASP A 54 5.86 -16.50 -15.41
N ARG A 55 5.79 -15.38 -14.68
CA ARG A 55 5.32 -15.26 -13.31
C ARG A 55 4.34 -14.12 -13.18
N SER A 56 3.51 -14.17 -12.15
CA SER A 56 2.56 -13.10 -11.84
C SER A 56 3.30 -11.82 -11.41
N LEU A 57 2.63 -10.67 -11.58
CA LEU A 57 3.18 -9.38 -11.13
C LEU A 57 3.53 -9.42 -9.64
N ALA A 58 2.68 -10.02 -8.80
CA ALA A 58 2.93 -10.13 -7.37
C ALA A 58 4.23 -10.91 -7.04
N GLU A 59 4.49 -12.01 -7.76
CA GLU A 59 5.74 -12.78 -7.61
C GLU A 59 6.94 -11.95 -8.04
N THR A 60 6.85 -11.26 -9.19
CA THR A 60 7.93 -10.38 -9.67
C THR A 60 8.26 -9.27 -8.67
N LEU A 61 7.25 -8.64 -8.09
CA LEU A 61 7.44 -7.57 -7.11
C LEU A 61 8.11 -8.05 -5.81
N LEU A 62 7.96 -9.34 -5.48
CA LEU A 62 8.53 -9.97 -4.29
C LEU A 62 9.94 -10.54 -4.48
N GLU A 63 10.44 -10.66 -5.72
CA GLU A 63 11.76 -11.24 -6.01
C GLU A 63 12.89 -10.54 -5.23
N ASP A 64 12.81 -9.21 -5.11
CA ASP A 64 13.80 -8.41 -4.40
C ASP A 64 13.25 -7.97 -3.04
N THR A 65 13.59 -8.77 -2.02
CA THR A 65 13.20 -8.56 -0.63
C THR A 65 13.88 -7.35 0.02
N THR A 66 14.85 -6.72 -0.64
CA THR A 66 15.54 -5.52 -0.14
C THR A 66 14.82 -4.23 -0.49
N ASN A 67 13.79 -4.29 -1.34
CA ASN A 67 12.99 -3.12 -1.69
C ASN A 67 12.30 -2.55 -0.45
N GLN A 68 12.46 -1.24 -0.24
CA GLN A 68 11.81 -0.48 0.82
C GLN A 68 10.62 0.32 0.30
N ALA A 69 10.61 0.63 -1.00
CA ALA A 69 9.46 1.18 -1.69
C ALA A 69 9.29 0.60 -3.09
N ILE A 70 8.04 0.44 -3.52
CA ILE A 70 7.64 -0.07 -4.83
C ILE A 70 6.71 0.94 -5.50
N VAL A 71 7.10 1.39 -6.69
CA VAL A 71 6.30 2.24 -7.56
C VAL A 71 5.87 1.44 -8.77
N LEU A 72 4.59 1.46 -9.11
CA LEU A 72 4.08 0.94 -10.38
C LEU A 72 3.80 2.10 -11.31
N LEU A 73 4.55 2.20 -12.40
CA LEU A 73 4.16 2.99 -13.57
C LEU A 73 3.33 2.08 -14.48
N LEU A 74 2.02 2.18 -14.36
CA LEU A 74 1.06 1.28 -14.97
C LEU A 74 0.54 1.86 -16.28
N ASP A 75 0.81 1.17 -17.38
CA ASP A 75 0.17 1.49 -18.65
C ASP A 75 -1.32 1.18 -18.58
N GLU A 76 -2.15 2.18 -18.89
CA GLU A 76 -3.61 2.09 -18.81
C GLU A 76 -4.16 0.87 -19.57
N ALA A 77 -3.53 0.50 -20.69
CA ALA A 77 -3.92 -0.67 -21.48
C ALA A 77 -3.86 -2.00 -20.72
N VAL A 78 -3.04 -2.09 -19.67
CA VAL A 78 -2.88 -3.29 -18.84
C VAL A 78 -3.29 -3.03 -17.38
N GLY A 79 -4.13 -2.03 -17.14
CA GLY A 79 -4.53 -1.61 -15.78
C GLY A 79 -5.08 -2.76 -14.91
N HIS A 80 -5.80 -3.70 -15.51
CA HIS A 80 -6.37 -4.87 -14.83
C HIS A 80 -5.31 -5.77 -14.16
N VAL A 81 -4.08 -5.81 -14.68
CA VAL A 81 -2.99 -6.66 -14.17
C VAL A 81 -2.57 -6.24 -12.76
N ALA A 82 -2.75 -4.97 -12.41
CA ALA A 82 -2.35 -4.43 -11.11
C ALA A 82 -3.45 -4.43 -10.04
N GLN A 83 -4.67 -4.89 -10.36
CA GLN A 83 -5.84 -4.72 -9.50
C GLN A 83 -5.63 -5.22 -8.07
N ASP A 84 -5.04 -6.41 -7.93
CA ASP A 84 -4.88 -7.07 -6.63
C ASP A 84 -3.62 -6.61 -5.87
N VAL A 85 -2.66 -6.00 -6.57
CA VAL A 85 -1.39 -5.53 -5.98
C VAL A 85 -1.37 -4.03 -5.74
N ALA A 86 -2.31 -3.27 -6.31
CA ALA A 86 -2.33 -1.81 -6.26
C ALA A 86 -2.27 -1.27 -4.83
N SER A 87 -2.93 -1.93 -3.88
CA SER A 87 -2.92 -1.51 -2.48
C SER A 87 -1.57 -1.67 -1.76
N ALA A 88 -0.67 -2.49 -2.31
CA ALA A 88 0.69 -2.68 -1.83
C ALA A 88 1.68 -1.68 -2.47
N CYS A 89 1.35 -1.09 -3.61
CA CYS A 89 2.25 -0.27 -4.41
C CYS A 89 1.88 1.21 -4.41
N PHE A 90 2.82 2.07 -4.79
CA PHE A 90 2.52 3.45 -5.16
C PHE A 90 2.25 3.47 -6.66
N VAL A 91 0.99 3.45 -7.04
CA VAL A 91 0.56 3.27 -8.44
C VAL A 91 0.46 4.63 -9.12
N ALA A 92 0.91 4.73 -10.36
CA ALA A 92 0.77 5.92 -11.18
C ALA A 92 0.57 5.52 -12.64
N GLU A 93 -0.47 6.07 -13.25
CA GLU A 93 -0.87 5.71 -14.62
C GLU A 93 -0.07 6.47 -15.69
N VAL A 94 0.13 5.79 -16.80
CA VAL A 94 0.79 6.29 -18.01
C VAL A 94 0.04 5.77 -19.23
N GLU A 95 -0.02 6.58 -20.28
CA GLU A 95 -0.76 6.28 -21.51
C GLU A 95 0.20 6.42 -22.69
N PHE A 96 0.53 5.30 -23.35
CA PHE A 96 1.47 5.29 -24.47
C PHE A 96 0.82 5.17 -25.83
N PHE A 97 -0.38 4.60 -25.90
CA PHE A 97 -1.06 4.31 -27.16
C PHE A 97 -1.32 5.58 -27.99
N SER A 98 -1.72 6.67 -27.34
CA SER A 98 -1.99 7.96 -27.98
C SER A 98 -0.75 8.88 -28.10
N HIS A 99 0.37 8.51 -27.47
CA HIS A 99 1.55 9.38 -27.40
C HIS A 99 2.52 9.14 -28.57
N PRO A 100 3.08 10.20 -29.16
CA PRO A 100 4.04 10.05 -30.25
C PRO A 100 5.35 9.42 -29.74
N LYS A 101 5.80 8.34 -30.41
CA LYS A 101 7.01 7.58 -30.05
C LYS A 101 8.26 8.45 -29.90
N SER A 102 8.38 9.49 -30.73
CA SER A 102 9.51 10.44 -30.70
C SER A 102 9.64 11.18 -29.36
N ASN A 103 8.59 11.21 -28.55
CA ASN A 103 8.54 11.95 -27.28
C ASN A 103 8.49 11.06 -26.03
N TYR A 104 8.55 9.73 -26.17
CA TYR A 104 8.43 8.81 -25.03
C TYR A 104 9.44 9.09 -23.92
N LYS A 105 10.68 9.43 -24.26
CA LYS A 105 11.72 9.72 -23.27
C LYS A 105 11.35 10.92 -22.39
N ASN A 106 10.89 12.02 -23.00
CA ASN A 106 10.49 13.21 -22.24
C ASN A 106 9.20 12.97 -21.46
N TYR A 107 8.26 12.23 -22.04
CA TYR A 107 7.03 11.83 -21.37
C TYR A 107 7.32 11.02 -20.11
N PHE A 108 8.12 9.94 -20.21
CA PHE A 108 8.57 9.14 -19.08
C PHE A 108 9.30 9.98 -18.03
N ALA A 109 10.27 10.80 -18.46
CA ALA A 109 11.04 11.64 -17.55
C ALA A 109 10.16 12.60 -16.75
N SER A 110 9.16 13.21 -17.41
CA SER A 110 8.18 14.08 -16.76
C SER A 110 7.31 13.32 -15.76
N LYS A 111 6.75 12.17 -16.17
CA LYS A 111 5.91 11.31 -15.32
C LYS A 111 6.67 10.81 -14.10
N LEU A 112 7.89 10.27 -14.29
CA LEU A 112 8.78 9.83 -13.21
C LEU A 112 9.09 10.96 -12.23
N THR A 113 9.35 12.17 -12.75
CA THR A 113 9.62 13.33 -11.90
C THR A 113 8.43 13.68 -11.02
N LYS A 114 7.22 13.70 -11.58
CA LYS A 114 6.00 13.95 -10.81
C LYS A 114 5.79 12.86 -9.75
N VAL A 115 5.81 11.60 -10.17
CA VAL A 115 5.54 10.45 -9.30
C VAL A 115 6.52 10.35 -8.15
N LEU A 116 7.82 10.50 -8.41
CA LEU A 116 8.83 10.39 -7.36
C LEU A 116 8.76 11.57 -6.37
N LYS A 117 8.47 12.78 -6.84
CA LYS A 117 8.24 13.92 -5.92
C LYS A 117 7.02 13.68 -5.04
N THR A 118 5.91 13.21 -5.62
CA THR A 118 4.71 12.90 -4.85
C THR A 118 4.95 11.76 -3.87
N LEU A 119 5.63 10.70 -4.29
CA LEU A 119 6.00 9.58 -3.42
C LEU A 119 6.80 10.09 -2.21
N LEU A 120 7.83 10.91 -2.42
CA LEU A 120 8.65 11.41 -1.29
C LEU A 120 7.81 12.22 -0.30
N ASN A 121 6.96 13.12 -0.79
CA ASN A 121 6.03 13.86 0.08
C ASN A 121 5.09 12.91 0.84
N PHE A 122 4.60 11.87 0.17
CA PHE A 122 3.74 10.87 0.78
C PHE A 122 4.47 10.03 1.84
N LEU A 123 5.72 9.64 1.56
CA LEU A 123 6.57 8.91 2.50
C LEU A 123 6.83 9.73 3.76
N ASP A 124 7.11 11.03 3.64
CA ASP A 124 7.29 11.95 4.77
C ASP A 124 6.04 11.96 5.67
N ILE A 125 4.83 11.92 5.08
CA ILE A 125 3.57 11.89 5.83
C ILE A 125 3.42 10.58 6.62
N ILE A 126 3.74 9.44 6.01
CA ILE A 126 3.56 8.12 6.62
C ILE A 126 4.78 7.64 7.43
N GLU A 127 5.79 8.49 7.60
CA GLU A 127 6.86 8.29 8.59
C GLU A 127 6.41 8.67 10.00
N ASP A 128 5.42 9.55 10.15
CA ASP A 128 4.78 9.79 11.44
C ASP A 128 4.12 8.51 11.97
N GLY A 129 4.39 8.16 13.23
CA GLY A 129 3.93 6.91 13.81
C GLY A 129 2.41 6.80 13.94
N ALA A 130 1.70 7.90 14.14
CA ALA A 130 0.24 7.89 14.22
C ALA A 130 -0.38 7.74 12.83
N ASN A 131 0.18 8.42 11.83
CA ASN A 131 -0.23 8.27 10.43
C ASN A 131 0.04 6.84 9.94
N ALA A 132 1.22 6.28 10.24
CA ALA A 132 1.58 4.91 9.88
C ALA A 132 0.56 3.88 10.42
N GLN A 133 0.08 4.06 11.66
CA GLN A 133 -0.98 3.20 12.22
C GLN A 133 -2.24 3.26 11.35
N VAL A 134 -2.75 4.45 11.03
CA VAL A 134 -3.93 4.60 10.15
C VAL A 134 -3.76 3.87 8.82
N MET A 135 -2.59 3.97 8.19
CA MET A 135 -2.32 3.31 6.90
C MET A 135 -2.35 1.78 6.98
N LEU A 136 -2.12 1.22 8.17
CA LEU A 136 -2.08 -0.22 8.42
C LEU A 136 -3.43 -0.82 8.80
N LEU A 137 -4.49 0.00 8.89
CA LEU A 137 -5.82 -0.52 9.15
C LEU A 137 -6.22 -1.58 8.09
N PRO A 138 -6.85 -2.68 8.50
CA PRO A 138 -7.23 -3.79 7.61
C PRO A 138 -8.39 -3.38 6.71
N PHE A 139 -8.23 -3.45 5.39
CA PHE A 139 -9.18 -2.86 4.44
C PHE A 139 -10.52 -3.57 4.39
N ARG A 140 -10.57 -4.87 4.68
CA ARG A 140 -11.82 -5.64 4.64
C ARG A 140 -12.54 -5.61 5.98
N ASN A 141 -11.78 -5.53 7.07
CA ASN A 141 -12.33 -5.65 8.42
C ASN A 141 -12.63 -4.31 9.11
N PHE A 142 -11.95 -3.22 8.74
CA PHE A 142 -12.19 -1.90 9.32
C PHE A 142 -13.26 -1.13 8.53
N ASN A 143 -14.49 -1.07 9.05
CA ASN A 143 -15.58 -0.37 8.37
C ASN A 143 -15.47 1.15 8.54
N ALA A 144 -14.99 1.83 7.50
CA ALA A 144 -14.94 3.29 7.44
C ALA A 144 -14.98 3.77 6.00
N LYS A 145 -15.84 4.75 5.70
CA LYS A 145 -15.83 5.40 4.38
C LYS A 145 -14.47 6.02 4.08
N GLN A 146 -13.86 6.68 5.07
CA GLN A 146 -12.58 7.38 4.92
C GLN A 146 -11.44 6.44 4.56
N LEU A 147 -11.42 5.21 5.10
CA LEU A 147 -10.40 4.22 4.75
C LEU A 147 -10.59 3.70 3.32
N ARG A 148 -11.84 3.49 2.89
CA ARG A 148 -12.16 3.12 1.50
C ARG A 148 -11.78 4.23 0.53
N ASP A 149 -12.11 5.47 0.86
CA ASP A 149 -11.75 6.65 0.06
C ASP A 149 -10.23 6.80 -0.04
N LEU A 150 -9.48 6.58 1.06
CA LEU A 150 -8.02 6.63 1.06
C LEU A 150 -7.40 5.55 0.18
N LYS A 151 -7.94 4.32 0.24
CA LYS A 151 -7.53 3.21 -0.63
C LYS A 151 -7.73 3.57 -2.10
N GLU A 152 -8.89 4.14 -2.44
CA GLU A 152 -9.21 4.55 -3.81
C GLU A 152 -8.37 5.74 -4.30
N LEU A 153 -8.14 6.73 -3.45
CA LEU A 153 -7.30 7.89 -3.75
C LEU A 153 -5.87 7.46 -4.08
N CYS A 154 -5.27 6.60 -3.26
CA CYS A 154 -3.93 6.05 -3.50
C CYS A 154 -3.86 5.13 -4.73
N ARG A 155 -4.99 4.58 -5.16
CA ARG A 155 -5.07 3.72 -6.35
C ARG A 155 -5.14 4.53 -7.64
N LYS A 156 -5.87 5.65 -7.65
CA LYS A 156 -6.26 6.36 -8.89
C LYS A 156 -5.66 7.76 -9.03
N GLU A 157 -5.37 8.43 -7.92
CA GLU A 157 -5.14 9.88 -7.94
C GLU A 157 -3.74 10.29 -7.47
N THR A 158 -2.76 9.39 -7.42
CA THR A 158 -1.38 9.72 -7.00
C THR A 158 -0.70 10.79 -7.86
N GLN A 159 -1.19 11.00 -9.08
CA GLN A 159 -0.73 12.04 -9.99
C GLN A 159 -1.58 13.33 -9.94
N SER A 160 -2.61 13.40 -9.10
CA SER A 160 -3.40 14.62 -8.89
C SER A 160 -2.60 15.66 -8.13
N ASP A 161 -2.72 16.94 -8.50
CA ASP A 161 -2.02 18.03 -7.81
C ASP A 161 -2.53 18.23 -6.37
N ASN A 162 -3.76 17.78 -6.10
CA ASN A 162 -4.36 17.84 -4.76
C ASN A 162 -4.18 16.55 -3.95
N PHE A 163 -3.48 15.54 -4.48
CA PHE A 163 -3.34 14.21 -3.87
C PHE A 163 -2.90 14.28 -2.41
N ILE A 164 -1.82 15.01 -2.14
CA ILE A 164 -1.23 15.10 -0.80
C ILE A 164 -2.21 15.71 0.21
N ASN A 165 -2.92 16.77 -0.17
CA ASN A 165 -3.89 17.42 0.72
C ASN A 165 -5.07 16.49 1.03
N GLN A 166 -5.55 15.74 0.03
CA GLN A 166 -6.62 14.75 0.21
C GLN A 166 -6.18 13.60 1.13
N VAL A 167 -4.95 13.09 0.96
CA VAL A 167 -4.36 12.07 1.85
C VAL A 167 -4.33 12.58 3.29
N VAL A 168 -3.79 13.78 3.52
CA VAL A 168 -3.71 14.38 4.87
C VAL A 168 -5.11 14.52 5.48
N SER A 169 -6.08 15.02 4.71
CA SER A 169 -7.46 15.18 5.19
C SER A 169 -8.10 13.84 5.60
N LEU A 170 -7.93 12.79 4.79
CA LEU A 170 -8.47 11.46 5.10
C LEU A 170 -7.78 10.81 6.30
N ILE A 171 -6.45 10.97 6.42
CA ILE A 171 -5.69 10.49 7.58
C ILE A 171 -6.17 11.19 8.85
N GLU A 172 -6.33 12.52 8.84
CA GLU A 172 -6.83 13.25 10.01
C GLU A 172 -8.26 12.86 10.38
N ALA A 173 -9.13 12.63 9.39
CA ALA A 173 -10.48 12.13 9.64
C ALA A 173 -10.47 10.73 10.29
N LEU A 174 -9.56 9.84 9.87
CA LEU A 174 -9.38 8.52 10.48
C LEU A 174 -8.77 8.62 11.89
N LYS A 175 -7.83 9.54 12.12
CA LYS A 175 -7.28 9.83 13.45
C LYS A 175 -8.35 10.35 14.39
N GLY A 176 -9.30 11.15 13.90
CA GLY A 176 -10.47 11.61 14.66
C GLY A 176 -11.38 10.48 15.18
N ARG A 177 -11.26 9.26 14.63
CA ARG A 177 -11.99 8.06 15.11
C ARG A 177 -11.28 7.38 16.27
N ARG A 178 -10.10 7.87 16.66
CA ARG A 178 -9.33 7.36 17.79
C ARG A 178 -9.93 7.88 19.10
N ARG A 179 -10.38 6.96 19.95
CA ARG A 179 -11.01 7.29 21.23
C ARG A 179 -10.79 6.19 22.27
N PRO A 180 -10.92 6.48 23.58
CA PRO A 180 -10.97 5.44 24.58
C PRO A 180 -12.25 4.60 24.43
N HIS A 181 -12.21 3.41 25.00
CA HIS A 181 -13.37 2.53 25.11
C HIS A 181 -14.39 3.17 26.06
N ARG A 182 -15.66 3.33 25.66
CA ARG A 182 -16.66 4.14 26.42
C ARG A 182 -16.93 3.63 27.83
N LYS A 183 -16.84 2.31 28.03
CA LYS A 183 -17.10 1.62 29.31
C LYS A 183 -15.84 1.24 30.11
N SER A 184 -14.66 1.67 29.66
CA SER A 184 -13.40 1.34 30.30
C SER A 184 -12.82 2.55 30.99
N ASN A 185 -12.29 2.37 32.20
CA ASN A 185 -11.53 3.41 32.89
C ASN A 185 -10.07 3.48 32.41
N TYR A 186 -9.66 2.57 31.51
CA TYR A 186 -8.30 2.56 30.97
C TYR A 186 -8.15 3.61 29.85
N PRO A 187 -7.07 4.41 29.86
CA PRO A 187 -6.87 5.52 28.92
C PRO A 187 -6.47 5.09 27.50
N GLU A 188 -6.44 3.79 27.24
CA GLU A 188 -6.01 3.22 25.98
C GLU A 188 -6.90 3.67 24.83
N GLN A 189 -6.26 3.98 23.70
CA GLN A 189 -6.92 4.54 22.54
C GLN A 189 -7.10 3.49 21.46
N TYR A 190 -8.31 3.44 20.89
CA TYR A 190 -8.72 2.50 19.86
C TYR A 190 -9.20 3.27 18.64
N PHE A 191 -8.92 2.78 17.44
CA PHE A 191 -9.66 3.22 16.26
C PHE A 191 -11.01 2.53 16.25
N ALA A 192 -12.10 3.29 16.33
CA ALA A 192 -13.45 2.75 16.22
C ALA A 192 -13.90 2.71 14.77
N ASP A 193 -14.55 1.61 14.37
CA ASP A 193 -15.22 1.47 13.08
C ASP A 193 -16.73 1.75 13.15
N ASP A 194 -17.40 1.78 11.99
CA ASP A 194 -18.84 2.05 11.90
C ASP A 194 -19.70 0.89 12.43
N ASP A 195 -19.12 -0.30 12.62
CA ASP A 195 -19.78 -1.48 13.20
C ASP A 195 -19.48 -1.64 14.71
N GLU A 196 -18.99 -0.58 15.34
CA GLU A 196 -18.59 -0.55 16.75
C GLU A 196 -17.47 -1.55 17.14
N LYS A 197 -16.66 -1.97 16.17
CA LYS A 197 -15.41 -2.69 16.44
C LYS A 197 -14.32 -1.70 16.84
N LEU A 198 -13.46 -2.13 17.74
CA LEU A 198 -12.38 -1.33 18.31
C LEU A 198 -11.05 -1.97 17.97
N PHE A 199 -10.19 -1.20 17.30
CA PHE A 199 -8.89 -1.64 16.80
C PHE A 199 -7.78 -0.99 17.62
N LYS A 200 -7.12 -1.78 18.47
CA LYS A 200 -5.94 -1.35 19.22
C LYS A 200 -4.68 -1.78 18.49
N TYR A 201 -3.82 -0.84 18.14
CA TYR A 201 -2.55 -1.18 17.50
C TYR A 201 -1.65 -1.93 18.50
N GLY A 202 -1.34 -3.18 18.19
CA GLY A 202 -0.59 -4.08 19.04
C GLY A 202 0.89 -3.67 19.14
N LEU A 203 1.39 -3.59 20.37
CA LEU A 203 2.82 -3.37 20.63
C LEU A 203 3.60 -4.69 20.72
N GLU A 204 2.89 -5.81 20.78
CA GLU A 204 3.47 -7.14 20.79
C GLU A 204 3.99 -7.56 19.41
N ARG A 205 5.08 -8.32 19.40
CA ARG A 205 5.77 -8.85 18.21
C ARG A 205 5.78 -10.38 18.22
N HIS A 206 4.68 -10.98 18.68
CA HIS A 206 4.59 -12.42 18.92
C HIS A 206 3.91 -13.18 17.76
N ALA A 207 3.36 -12.46 16.80
CA ALA A 207 2.78 -13.03 15.60
C ALA A 207 3.45 -12.41 14.38
N VAL A 208 3.78 -13.26 13.41
CA VAL A 208 4.33 -12.87 12.11
C VAL A 208 3.29 -13.20 11.06
N LEU A 209 3.22 -12.38 10.02
CA LEU A 209 2.42 -12.66 8.84
C LEU A 209 2.64 -14.11 8.34
N ALA A 210 1.56 -14.87 8.20
CA ALA A 210 1.65 -16.22 7.67
C ALA A 210 2.09 -16.22 6.20
N THR A 211 2.93 -17.19 5.83
CA THR A 211 3.42 -17.40 4.46
C THR A 211 3.30 -18.88 4.10
N GLY A 212 3.28 -19.18 2.79
CA GLY A 212 3.03 -20.54 2.30
C GLY A 212 1.55 -20.90 2.29
N THR A 213 1.21 -22.09 1.79
CA THR A 213 -0.18 -22.54 1.60
C THR A 213 -0.99 -22.40 2.90
N PRO A 214 -2.17 -21.77 2.86
CA PRO A 214 -2.95 -21.36 1.67
C PRO A 214 -2.60 -19.98 1.07
N HIS A 215 -1.69 -19.22 1.66
CA HIS A 215 -1.35 -17.86 1.23
C HIS A 215 -0.55 -17.83 -0.07
N ASN A 216 -0.96 -16.93 -0.98
CA ASN A 216 -0.31 -16.72 -2.28
C ASN A 216 0.61 -15.47 -2.25
N SER A 217 1.24 -15.17 -3.39
CA SER A 217 2.14 -14.01 -3.54
C SER A 217 1.45 -12.67 -3.26
N ILE A 218 0.16 -12.53 -3.53
CA ILE A 218 -0.62 -11.31 -3.24
C ILE A 218 -0.76 -11.13 -1.72
N CYS A 219 -1.08 -12.19 -0.98
CA CYS A 219 -1.16 -12.16 0.48
C CYS A 219 0.18 -11.72 1.10
N VAL A 220 1.28 -12.28 0.60
CA VAL A 220 2.64 -11.93 1.05
C VAL A 220 2.97 -10.49 0.71
N LEU A 221 2.70 -10.04 -0.53
CA LEU A 221 2.99 -8.69 -0.98
C LEU A 221 2.21 -7.64 -0.17
N THR A 222 0.90 -7.82 -0.02
CA THR A 222 0.02 -6.89 0.70
C THR A 222 0.22 -6.89 2.21
N GLY A 223 0.83 -7.94 2.77
CA GLY A 223 1.28 -7.97 4.17
C GLY A 223 2.70 -7.42 4.38
N ASN A 224 3.51 -7.30 3.33
CA ASN A 224 4.86 -6.71 3.40
C ASN A 224 4.89 -5.24 2.96
N PHE A 225 3.92 -4.80 2.16
CA PHE A 225 3.87 -3.46 1.61
C PHE A 225 2.48 -2.87 1.68
N ARG A 226 2.41 -1.55 1.87
CA ARG A 226 1.19 -0.77 1.84
C ARG A 226 1.45 0.57 1.17
N PHE A 227 0.65 0.89 0.16
CA PHE A 227 0.73 2.14 -0.62
C PHE A 227 2.16 2.45 -1.11
N GLY A 228 2.91 1.40 -1.46
CA GLY A 228 4.26 1.50 -2.00
C GLY A 228 5.37 1.60 -0.96
N LYS A 229 5.08 1.57 0.34
CA LYS A 229 6.11 1.51 1.40
C LYS A 229 6.12 0.12 2.04
N ARG A 230 7.32 -0.39 2.31
CA ARG A 230 7.49 -1.62 3.10
C ARG A 230 7.04 -1.39 4.54
N ILE A 231 6.31 -2.34 5.10
CA ILE A 231 5.75 -2.27 6.44
C ILE A 231 6.31 -3.38 7.34
N ALA A 232 6.13 -3.22 8.65
CA ALA A 232 6.53 -4.22 9.62
C ALA A 232 5.54 -5.40 9.58
N ILE A 233 6.07 -6.62 9.46
CA ILE A 233 5.28 -7.86 9.33
C ILE A 233 4.94 -8.51 10.68
N ASP A 234 5.42 -7.93 11.78
CA ASP A 234 5.26 -8.40 13.17
C ASP A 234 4.28 -7.52 13.96
N ARG A 235 3.48 -6.71 13.25
CA ARG A 235 2.50 -5.78 13.82
C ARG A 235 1.09 -6.12 13.36
N HIS A 236 0.15 -6.04 14.28
CA HIS A 236 -1.27 -6.31 14.04
C HIS A 236 -2.14 -5.41 14.92
N TYR A 237 -3.44 -5.42 14.65
CA TYR A 237 -4.45 -4.82 15.50
C TYR A 237 -5.12 -5.88 16.37
N ASN A 238 -5.28 -5.59 17.65
CA ASN A 238 -6.12 -6.36 18.55
C ASN A 238 -7.53 -5.79 18.45
N VAL A 239 -8.46 -6.61 17.96
CA VAL A 239 -9.81 -6.20 17.63
C VAL A 239 -10.81 -6.73 18.65
N THR A 240 -11.60 -5.82 19.21
CA THR A 240 -12.67 -6.09 20.19
C THR A 240 -13.97 -5.42 19.75
N LYS A 241 -15.06 -5.58 20.52
CA LYS A 241 -16.31 -4.84 20.32
C LYS A 241 -16.57 -3.86 21.46
N GLU A 242 -17.20 -2.74 21.13
CA GLU A 242 -17.66 -1.74 22.11
C GLU A 242 -18.68 -2.33 23.10
N HIS A 243 -19.54 -3.24 22.64
CA HIS A 243 -20.68 -3.76 23.37
C HIS A 243 -20.76 -5.29 23.31
N GLY A 244 -21.11 -5.93 24.45
CA GLY A 244 -21.18 -7.38 24.62
C GLY A 244 -20.76 -7.82 26.03
N LYS A 245 -21.03 -9.09 26.39
CA LYS A 245 -20.57 -9.67 27.66
C LYS A 245 -19.03 -9.71 27.64
N GLY A 246 -18.37 -8.86 28.43
CA GLY A 246 -16.91 -8.80 28.51
C GLY A 246 -16.18 -8.26 27.27
N THR A 247 -16.81 -7.37 26.47
CA THR A 247 -16.20 -6.74 25.26
C THR A 247 -15.65 -7.74 24.22
N GLN A 248 -16.21 -8.96 24.21
CA GLN A 248 -15.76 -10.07 23.38
C GLN A 248 -16.08 -9.85 21.89
N ILE A 249 -15.19 -10.35 21.02
CA ILE A 249 -15.31 -10.30 19.56
C ILE A 249 -15.76 -11.67 19.02
N GLY A 250 -16.62 -11.64 18.02
CA GLY A 250 -17.14 -12.82 17.32
C GLY A 250 -18.04 -12.42 16.16
N GLY A 251 -18.25 -13.34 15.21
CA GLY A 251 -19.00 -13.11 13.97
C GLY A 251 -18.20 -13.48 12.73
N ASN A 252 -18.57 -12.88 11.60
CA ASN A 252 -17.99 -13.15 10.29
C ASN A 252 -16.84 -12.19 10.01
N PHE A 253 -15.67 -12.73 9.68
CA PHE A 253 -14.47 -11.94 9.36
C PHE A 253 -13.90 -12.40 8.02
N PRO A 254 -13.90 -11.53 6.99
CA PRO A 254 -13.17 -11.82 5.75
C PRO A 254 -11.67 -11.89 6.03
N ASP A 255 -11.00 -12.86 5.43
CA ASP A 255 -9.54 -12.97 5.48
C ASP A 255 -8.86 -12.31 4.26
N CYS A 256 -7.56 -12.56 4.11
CA CYS A 256 -6.76 -12.04 3.00
C CYS A 256 -7.13 -12.61 1.61
N HIS A 257 -7.95 -13.67 1.55
CA HIS A 257 -8.46 -14.32 0.34
C HIS A 257 -9.94 -13.98 0.07
N ASP A 258 -10.53 -13.08 0.87
CA ASP A 258 -11.97 -12.78 0.86
C ASP A 258 -12.86 -13.94 1.34
N ASP A 259 -12.26 -14.99 1.92
CA ASP A 259 -12.99 -16.07 2.56
C ASP A 259 -13.54 -15.61 3.92
N ILE A 260 -14.80 -15.95 4.19
CA ILE A 260 -15.47 -15.56 5.43
C ILE A 260 -15.25 -16.63 6.50
N HIS A 261 -14.56 -16.26 7.57
CA HIS A 261 -14.36 -17.12 8.74
C HIS A 261 -15.34 -16.76 9.85
N VAL A 262 -16.01 -17.76 10.41
CA VAL A 262 -16.92 -17.59 11.55
C VAL A 262 -16.12 -17.72 12.84
N ILE A 263 -15.83 -16.60 13.48
CA ILE A 263 -15.06 -16.53 14.71
C ILE A 263 -15.99 -16.69 15.91
N THR A 264 -15.77 -17.76 16.68
CA THR A 264 -16.40 -17.96 17.99
C THR A 264 -15.96 -16.87 18.97
N THR A 265 -16.86 -16.50 19.86
CA THR A 265 -16.66 -15.43 20.86
C THR A 265 -15.36 -15.60 21.65
N ARG A 266 -14.48 -14.61 21.58
CA ARG A 266 -13.18 -14.56 22.27
C ARG A 266 -12.87 -13.14 22.76
N THR A 267 -11.80 -12.96 23.55
CA THR A 267 -11.48 -11.65 24.15
C THR A 267 -11.02 -10.61 23.12
N HIS A 268 -10.26 -11.04 22.12
CA HIS A 268 -9.79 -10.22 21.01
C HIS A 268 -9.44 -11.10 19.81
N LEU A 269 -9.33 -10.47 18.64
CA LEU A 269 -8.87 -11.08 17.40
C LEU A 269 -7.65 -10.32 16.90
N ASN A 270 -6.59 -11.04 16.53
CA ASN A 270 -5.40 -10.43 15.96
C ASN A 270 -5.58 -10.29 14.45
N LEU A 271 -5.62 -9.05 13.96
CA LEU A 271 -5.83 -8.74 12.55
C LEU A 271 -4.62 -7.99 11.98
N PHE A 272 -3.97 -8.60 11.01
CA PHE A 272 -2.89 -7.98 10.25
C PHE A 272 -3.45 -7.01 9.21
N CYS A 273 -2.59 -6.13 8.70
CA CYS A 273 -2.99 -5.14 7.71
C CYS A 273 -3.58 -5.78 6.43
N ASN A 274 -3.12 -6.94 6.01
CA ASN A 274 -3.62 -7.65 4.83
C ASN A 274 -4.91 -8.45 5.10
N ASP A 275 -5.53 -8.26 6.27
CA ASP A 275 -6.73 -8.97 6.74
C ASP A 275 -6.48 -10.43 7.18
N TYR A 276 -5.21 -10.88 7.26
CA TYR A 276 -4.89 -12.16 7.88
C TYR A 276 -5.24 -12.15 9.39
N GLN A 277 -5.86 -13.22 9.85
CA GLN A 277 -6.34 -13.41 11.22
C GLN A 277 -5.46 -14.47 11.90
N ALA A 278 -4.89 -14.13 13.07
CA ALA A 278 -4.08 -15.05 13.88
C ALA A 278 -4.77 -15.45 15.19
#